data_AF-A0A371R405-F1
#
_entry.id   AF-A0A371R405-F1
#
_cell.length_a   1.000
_cell.length_b   1.000
_cell.length_c   1.000
_cell.angle_alpha   90.00
_cell.angle_beta   90.00
_cell.angle_gamma   90.00
#
_symmetry.space_group_name_H-M   'P 1'
#
loop_
_entity.id
_entity.type
_entity.pdbx_description
1 polymer ?
#
loop_
_entity_poly.entity_id
_entity_poly.type
_entity_poly.pdbx_seq_one_letter_code
_entity_poly.pdbx_strand_id
1 'polypeptide(L)'
;MTPLKIAVIPVIIMLSALVAILTFWLSPGGANPQPAPNASIPDKELDIEKARGKVVRKWTSENFSRVLEEEYYIDATPVRNFTVRPGYYKYETSLSPLSDGYMYSRYEFNVTQKPWGYEIVQVARSYIIEGQNVIESVPVIGIWHIVNNTLYEIYTIAGEDMYIHNYTVRPGSSGVFHSILPVAPSIWPYVKEGEVIRTKYVINFTDLRRGVNLKSTIITTFKVDKDLVDCQGPSGKCYVVEMIRNSKSKTRGGGEISEGRYRHVYYIDLSGIVVKAETYDLTQPGNPLMSEIKLVEWR
;
A
#
# COMPACT_ATOMS: atom_id res chain seq x y z
N MET A 1 -24.57 -4.29 41.31
CA MET A 1 -24.19 -5.13 40.15
C MET A 1 -24.33 -4.29 38.89
N THR A 2 -23.22 -3.70 38.46
CA THR A 2 -23.15 -2.64 37.44
C THR A 2 -23.04 -3.22 36.02
N PRO A 3 -23.74 -2.65 35.04
CA PRO A 3 -23.65 -3.06 33.64
C PRO A 3 -22.46 -2.35 32.99
N LEU A 4 -21.26 -2.90 33.18
CA LEU A 4 -20.01 -2.33 32.60
C LEU A 4 -19.25 -3.33 31.73
N LYS A 5 -19.93 -4.36 31.19
CA LYS A 5 -19.28 -5.46 30.43
C LYS A 5 -19.67 -5.57 28.96
N ILE A 6 -20.46 -4.65 28.40
CA ILE A 6 -20.90 -4.72 26.99
C ILE A 6 -20.30 -3.59 26.12
N ALA A 7 -19.67 -2.57 26.71
CA ALA A 7 -19.09 -1.45 25.96
C ALA A 7 -17.62 -1.62 25.54
N VAL A 8 -16.94 -2.70 25.94
CA VAL A 8 -15.47 -2.83 25.81
C VAL A 8 -15.03 -3.46 24.48
N ILE A 9 -15.91 -4.18 23.77
CA ILE A 9 -15.56 -4.92 22.56
C ILE A 9 -15.46 -4.04 21.28
N PRO A 10 -16.36 -3.07 21.02
CA PRO A 10 -16.23 -2.23 19.83
C PRO A 10 -15.13 -1.16 19.94
N VAL A 11 -14.72 -0.82 21.16
CA VAL A 11 -13.62 0.13 21.42
C VAL A 11 -12.26 -0.50 21.11
N ILE A 12 -12.07 -1.81 21.34
CA ILE A 12 -10.82 -2.52 21.05
C ILE A 12 -10.59 -2.68 19.54
N ILE A 13 -11.65 -2.88 18.74
CA ILE A 13 -11.57 -3.03 17.27
C ILE A 13 -11.28 -1.68 16.61
N MET A 14 -11.83 -0.58 17.14
CA MET A 14 -11.51 0.75 16.64
C MET A 14 -10.12 1.21 17.12
N LEU A 15 -9.67 0.78 18.31
CA LEU A 15 -8.30 1.01 18.79
C LEU A 15 -7.26 0.23 17.97
N SER A 16 -7.49 -1.01 17.54
CA SER A 16 -6.49 -1.73 16.73
C SER A 16 -6.32 -1.14 15.32
N ALA A 17 -7.37 -0.61 14.72
CA ALA A 17 -7.28 0.18 13.50
C ALA A 17 -6.62 1.55 13.72
N LEU A 18 -6.82 2.20 14.88
CA LEU A 18 -6.13 3.44 15.24
C LEU A 18 -4.66 3.22 15.63
N VAL A 19 -4.35 2.10 16.32
CA VAL A 19 -3.02 1.67 16.73
C VAL A 19 -2.21 1.29 15.50
N ALA A 20 -2.79 0.60 14.49
CA ALA A 20 -2.12 0.39 13.20
C ALA A 20 -1.81 1.70 12.44
N ILE A 21 -2.54 2.80 12.73
CA ILE A 21 -2.30 4.13 12.18
C ILE A 21 -1.34 4.95 13.07
N LEU A 22 -1.26 4.67 14.38
CA LEU A 22 -0.52 5.44 15.39
C LEU A 22 0.82 4.78 15.84
N THR A 23 1.03 3.47 15.68
CA THR A 23 2.29 2.79 16.06
C THR A 23 3.43 2.99 15.06
N PHE A 24 3.20 3.81 14.03
CA PHE A 24 4.20 4.22 13.04
C PHE A 24 5.33 5.13 13.59
N TRP A 25 5.36 5.41 14.90
CA TRP A 25 6.18 6.48 15.49
C TRP A 25 7.33 6.05 16.41
N LEU A 26 7.61 4.75 16.59
CA LEU A 26 8.74 4.35 17.43
C LEU A 26 9.45 3.12 16.89
N SER A 27 10.66 3.31 16.36
CA SER A 27 11.79 2.39 16.57
C SER A 27 13.13 3.03 16.18
N PRO A 28 14.09 3.16 17.12
CA PRO A 28 15.47 3.45 16.81
C PRO A 28 16.16 2.18 16.26
N GLY A 29 17.13 2.39 15.38
CA GLY A 29 17.81 1.34 14.62
C GLY A 29 18.55 0.29 15.46
N GLY A 30 18.58 -0.93 14.92
CA GLY A 30 19.35 -2.07 15.42
C GLY A 30 19.09 -3.29 14.54
N ALA A 31 20.13 -4.08 14.28
CA ALA A 31 20.19 -5.19 13.33
C ALA A 31 18.91 -6.06 13.22
N ASN A 32 18.43 -6.28 11.99
CA ASN A 32 17.29 -7.15 11.66
C ASN A 32 17.46 -8.56 12.26
N PRO A 33 16.69 -8.95 13.29
CA PRO A 33 16.68 -10.32 13.78
C PRO A 33 15.82 -11.18 12.84
N GLN A 34 16.34 -12.33 12.40
CA GLN A 34 15.51 -13.34 11.75
C GLN A 34 14.52 -13.93 12.76
N PRO A 35 13.28 -14.27 12.34
CA PRO A 35 12.30 -14.88 13.24
C PRO A 35 12.79 -16.23 13.76
N ALA A 36 12.35 -16.58 14.98
CA ALA A 36 12.66 -17.86 15.60
C ALA A 36 12.20 -19.03 14.68
N PRO A 37 13.05 -20.05 14.46
CA PRO A 37 12.90 -21.03 13.37
C PRO A 37 11.64 -21.93 13.42
N ASN A 38 10.77 -21.80 14.43
CA ASN A 38 9.71 -22.76 14.72
C ASN A 38 8.28 -22.16 14.78
N ALA A 39 8.07 -20.88 14.46
CA ALA A 39 6.71 -20.33 14.37
C ALA A 39 6.06 -20.74 13.04
N SER A 40 5.12 -21.69 13.08
CA SER A 40 4.39 -22.13 11.89
C SER A 40 3.37 -21.07 11.48
N ILE A 41 3.68 -20.33 10.42
CA ILE A 41 2.76 -19.36 9.81
C ILE A 41 1.69 -20.14 9.03
N PRO A 42 0.38 -19.90 9.23
CA PRO A 42 -0.66 -20.58 8.47
C PRO A 42 -0.62 -20.17 7.00
N ASP A 43 -0.23 -21.10 6.12
CA ASP A 43 -0.17 -20.86 4.66
C ASP A 43 -1.46 -21.34 3.97
N LYS A 44 -2.62 -20.78 4.40
CA LYS A 44 -3.93 -21.14 3.84
C LYS A 44 -4.36 -20.13 2.78
N GLU A 45 -4.51 -20.60 1.55
CA GLU A 45 -5.09 -19.82 0.45
C GLU A 45 -6.53 -19.42 0.80
N LEU A 46 -6.84 -18.14 0.65
CA LEU A 46 -8.14 -17.58 1.02
C LEU A 46 -9.14 -17.79 -0.12
N ASP A 47 -10.28 -18.41 0.18
CA ASP A 47 -11.41 -18.50 -0.76
C ASP A 47 -12.11 -17.13 -0.86
N ILE A 48 -11.85 -16.42 -1.97
CA ILE A 48 -12.36 -15.08 -2.23
C ILE A 48 -13.89 -15.08 -2.39
N GLU A 49 -14.47 -16.10 -3.01
CA GLU A 49 -15.92 -16.20 -3.19
C GLU A 49 -16.61 -16.40 -1.84
N LYS A 50 -16.03 -17.25 -0.98
CA LYS A 50 -16.50 -17.39 0.40
C LYS A 50 -16.36 -16.10 1.20
N ALA A 51 -15.28 -15.33 1.01
CA ALA A 51 -15.12 -14.05 1.68
C ALA A 51 -16.15 -13.01 1.21
N ARG A 52 -16.41 -12.93 -0.10
CA ARG A 52 -17.48 -12.11 -0.69
C ARG A 52 -18.86 -12.49 -0.12
N GLY A 53 -19.13 -13.78 0.03
CA GLY A 53 -20.39 -14.28 0.61
C GLY A 53 -20.62 -13.91 2.09
N LYS A 54 -19.58 -13.48 2.82
CA LYS A 54 -19.69 -13.01 4.22
C LYS A 54 -19.96 -11.51 4.35
N VAL A 55 -19.98 -10.77 3.24
CA VAL A 55 -20.21 -9.33 3.27
C VAL A 55 -21.67 -9.04 3.62
N VAL A 56 -21.87 -8.30 4.70
CA VAL A 56 -23.21 -7.88 5.17
C VAL A 56 -23.39 -6.37 4.96
N ARG A 57 -22.30 -5.59 4.96
CA ARG A 57 -22.35 -4.14 4.83
C ARG A 57 -21.54 -3.65 3.63
N LYS A 58 -22.14 -2.76 2.84
CA LYS A 58 -21.54 -2.16 1.65
C LYS A 58 -21.45 -0.64 1.81
N TRP A 59 -20.24 -0.13 1.71
CA TRP A 59 -19.91 1.28 1.83
C TRP A 59 -19.56 1.85 0.45
N THR A 60 -20.19 2.96 0.08
CA THR A 60 -19.93 3.75 -1.12
C THR A 60 -19.49 5.15 -0.70
N SER A 61 -18.89 5.93 -1.60
CA SER A 61 -18.58 7.34 -1.35
C SER A 61 -19.81 8.13 -0.85
N GLU A 62 -20.99 7.85 -1.43
CA GLU A 62 -22.26 8.48 -1.08
C GLU A 62 -22.71 8.15 0.34
N ASN A 63 -22.75 6.86 0.71
CA ASN A 63 -23.25 6.44 2.01
C ASN A 63 -22.22 6.60 3.15
N PHE A 64 -20.94 6.73 2.80
CA PHE A 64 -19.86 7.05 3.73
C PHE A 64 -19.66 8.57 3.87
N SER A 65 -20.45 9.36 3.15
CA SER A 65 -20.44 10.82 3.10
C SER A 65 -19.05 11.39 2.84
N ARG A 66 -18.33 10.76 1.91
CA ARG A 66 -16.99 11.15 1.48
C ARG A 66 -17.01 11.67 0.05
N VAL A 67 -16.45 12.86 -0.14
CA VAL A 67 -16.24 13.44 -1.46
C VAL A 67 -14.75 13.58 -1.69
N LEU A 68 -14.30 13.13 -2.85
CA LEU A 68 -12.92 13.18 -3.30
C LEU A 68 -12.89 13.89 -4.66
N GLU A 69 -12.25 15.05 -4.70
CA GLU A 69 -11.98 15.77 -5.95
C GLU A 69 -10.48 15.77 -6.20
N GLU A 70 -10.09 15.53 -7.45
CA GLU A 70 -8.70 15.27 -7.80
C GLU A 70 -8.28 16.09 -9.01
N GLU A 71 -7.10 16.69 -8.91
CA GLU A 71 -6.38 17.22 -10.07
C GLU A 71 -5.03 16.52 -10.16
N TYR A 72 -4.73 15.96 -11.32
CA TYR A 72 -3.51 15.21 -11.55
C TYR A 72 -2.75 15.73 -12.77
N TYR A 73 -1.45 15.87 -12.61
CA TYR A 73 -0.51 16.24 -13.66
C TYR A 73 0.70 15.31 -13.64
N ILE A 74 1.19 14.98 -14.83
CA ILE A 74 2.43 14.24 -15.08
C ILE A 74 3.15 14.88 -16.27
N ASP A 75 4.45 15.15 -16.14
CA ASP A 75 5.29 15.73 -17.20
C ASP A 75 5.98 14.66 -18.07
N ALA A 76 5.32 13.52 -18.29
CA ALA A 76 5.86 12.42 -19.08
C ALA A 76 4.78 11.76 -19.94
N THR A 77 5.19 11.31 -21.13
CA THR A 77 4.39 10.48 -22.02
C THR A 77 4.68 9.01 -21.71
N PRO A 78 3.67 8.11 -21.67
CA PRO A 78 3.94 6.69 -21.50
C PRO A 78 4.81 6.18 -22.64
N VAL A 79 5.86 5.44 -22.29
CA VAL A 79 6.77 4.78 -23.25
C VAL A 79 6.32 3.35 -23.57
N ARG A 80 5.31 2.86 -22.85
CA ARG A 80 4.69 1.54 -23.05
C ARG A 80 3.24 1.52 -22.56
N ASN A 81 2.49 0.51 -23.00
CA ASN A 81 1.17 0.22 -22.45
C ASN A 81 1.26 -0.25 -21.00
N PHE A 82 0.20 -0.04 -20.22
CA PHE A 82 0.12 -0.56 -18.87
C PHE A 82 -0.29 -2.03 -18.92
N THR A 83 0.70 -2.88 -19.17
CA THR A 83 0.57 -4.33 -19.10
C THR A 83 1.28 -4.86 -17.87
N VAL A 84 0.75 -5.94 -17.30
CA VAL A 84 1.30 -6.62 -16.13
C VAL A 84 1.45 -8.10 -16.44
N ARG A 85 2.36 -8.77 -15.74
CA ARG A 85 2.58 -10.21 -15.90
C ARG A 85 1.54 -11.00 -15.08
N PRO A 86 0.68 -11.83 -15.70
CA PRO A 86 -0.18 -12.75 -14.97
C PRO A 86 0.65 -13.71 -14.11
N GLY A 87 0.11 -14.12 -12.97
CA GLY A 87 0.80 -14.98 -12.02
C GLY A 87 0.37 -14.73 -10.59
N TYR A 88 0.96 -15.49 -9.69
CA TYR A 88 0.78 -15.34 -8.25
C TYR A 88 2.06 -14.82 -7.61
N TYR A 89 1.96 -13.79 -6.78
CA TYR A 89 3.09 -13.10 -6.17
C TYR A 89 2.88 -12.93 -4.67
N LYS A 90 3.89 -13.28 -3.87
CA LYS A 90 3.89 -13.11 -2.41
C LYS A 90 4.96 -12.10 -2.03
N TYR A 91 4.56 -11.12 -1.21
CA TYR A 91 5.42 -10.07 -0.69
C TYR A 91 5.37 -10.05 0.82
N GLU A 92 6.49 -9.67 1.43
CA GLU A 92 6.57 -9.49 2.88
C GLU A 92 7.28 -8.18 3.22
N THR A 93 6.85 -7.55 4.31
CA THR A 93 7.60 -6.44 4.91
C THR A 93 8.72 -6.96 5.79
N SER A 94 9.75 -6.15 6.00
CA SER A 94 10.69 -6.39 7.10
C SER A 94 9.95 -6.45 8.45
N LEU A 95 10.51 -7.23 9.39
CA LEU A 95 10.03 -7.30 10.77
C LEU A 95 10.21 -5.94 11.44
N SER A 96 9.11 -5.38 11.94
CA SER A 96 9.11 -4.17 12.76
C SER A 96 9.04 -4.58 14.23
N PRO A 97 9.96 -4.13 15.08
CA PRO A 97 9.95 -4.53 16.48
C PRO A 97 8.77 -3.89 17.23
N LEU A 98 8.24 -4.63 18.20
CA LEU A 98 7.26 -4.18 19.19
C LEU A 98 7.89 -4.28 20.58
N SER A 99 7.21 -3.79 21.62
CA SER A 99 7.71 -3.91 23.01
C SER A 99 7.98 -5.36 23.41
N ASP A 100 7.11 -6.28 22.98
CA ASP A 100 7.10 -7.69 23.41
C ASP A 100 7.10 -8.68 22.23
N GLY A 101 7.56 -8.24 21.05
CA GLY A 101 7.48 -9.06 19.85
C GLY A 101 7.90 -8.37 18.56
N TYR A 102 7.40 -8.89 17.44
CA TYR A 102 7.60 -8.30 16.11
C TYR A 102 6.29 -8.30 15.34
N MET A 103 6.17 -7.35 14.41
CA MET A 103 5.11 -7.36 13.41
C MET A 103 5.66 -7.38 12.00
N TYR A 104 4.96 -8.04 11.08
CA TYR A 104 5.18 -7.90 9.66
C TYR A 104 3.87 -8.08 8.90
N SER A 105 3.85 -7.63 7.65
CA SER A 105 2.73 -7.81 6.76
C SER A 105 3.11 -8.71 5.59
N ARG A 106 2.18 -9.57 5.18
CA ARG A 106 2.25 -10.37 3.95
C ARG A 106 1.18 -9.90 2.99
N TYR A 107 1.55 -9.80 1.72
CA TYR A 107 0.66 -9.45 0.62
C TYR A 107 0.75 -10.52 -0.44
N GLU A 108 -0.39 -11.09 -0.80
CA GLU A 108 -0.52 -12.08 -1.86
C GLU A 108 -1.32 -11.46 -2.99
N PHE A 109 -0.84 -11.60 -4.21
CA PHE A 109 -1.48 -11.05 -5.40
C PHE A 109 -1.70 -12.16 -6.41
N ASN A 110 -2.94 -12.35 -6.84
CA ASN A 110 -3.27 -13.16 -8.00
C ASN A 110 -3.63 -12.24 -9.16
N VAL A 111 -2.78 -12.22 -10.19
CA VAL A 111 -2.94 -11.41 -11.40
C VAL A 111 -3.44 -12.31 -12.52
N THR A 112 -4.65 -12.05 -13.01
CA THR A 112 -5.30 -12.83 -14.06
C THR A 112 -5.64 -11.95 -15.26
N GLN A 113 -5.28 -12.39 -16.46
CA GLN A 113 -5.71 -11.74 -17.70
C GLN A 113 -7.18 -12.07 -18.00
N LYS A 114 -7.96 -11.06 -18.39
CA LYS A 114 -9.37 -11.15 -18.75
C LYS A 114 -9.58 -10.57 -20.15
N PRO A 115 -10.70 -10.85 -20.83
CA PRO A 115 -10.98 -10.29 -22.16
C PRO A 115 -10.96 -8.75 -22.21
N TRP A 116 -11.28 -8.09 -21.09
CA TRP A 116 -11.33 -6.64 -20.97
C TRP A 116 -10.04 -6.01 -20.42
N GLY A 117 -9.03 -6.79 -20.01
CA GLY A 117 -7.83 -6.27 -19.35
C GLY A 117 -7.24 -7.23 -18.31
N TYR A 118 -6.92 -6.74 -17.12
CA TYR A 118 -6.37 -7.55 -16.02
C TYR A 118 -7.17 -7.36 -14.74
N GLU A 119 -7.39 -8.46 -14.03
CA GLU A 119 -7.91 -8.49 -12.67
C GLU A 119 -6.77 -8.83 -11.71
N ILE A 120 -6.64 -8.07 -10.63
CA ILE A 120 -5.66 -8.30 -9.58
C ILE A 120 -6.42 -8.46 -8.27
N VAL A 121 -6.29 -9.63 -7.68
CA VAL A 121 -6.81 -9.90 -6.33
C VAL A 121 -5.67 -9.86 -5.35
N GLN A 122 -5.74 -8.91 -4.42
CA GLN A 122 -4.82 -8.76 -3.30
C GLN A 122 -5.43 -9.38 -2.05
N VAL A 123 -4.64 -10.14 -1.29
CA VAL A 123 -4.93 -10.52 0.09
C VAL A 123 -3.80 -10.01 0.96
N ALA A 124 -4.10 -9.08 1.86
CA ALA A 124 -3.15 -8.52 2.81
C ALA A 124 -3.45 -9.05 4.22
N ARG A 125 -2.40 -9.48 4.90
CA ARG A 125 -2.43 -9.94 6.29
C ARG A 125 -1.32 -9.25 7.07
N SER A 126 -1.59 -8.97 8.33
CA SER A 126 -0.58 -8.55 9.29
C SER A 126 -0.47 -9.61 10.37
N TYR A 127 0.76 -9.90 10.77
CA TYR A 127 1.08 -10.87 11.80
C TYR A 127 1.79 -10.18 12.94
N ILE A 128 1.43 -10.54 14.17
CA ILE A 128 2.15 -10.18 15.38
C ILE A 128 2.71 -11.46 15.98
N ILE A 129 4.01 -11.48 16.24
CA ILE A 129 4.73 -12.61 16.82
C ILE A 129 5.14 -12.21 18.25
N GLU A 130 4.58 -12.90 19.25
CA GLU A 130 4.83 -12.69 20.68
C GLU A 130 5.30 -14.01 21.30
N GLY A 131 6.61 -14.17 21.47
CA GLY A 131 7.21 -15.43 21.92
C GLY A 131 6.92 -16.59 20.95
N GLN A 132 6.05 -17.52 21.36
CA GLN A 132 5.60 -18.64 20.52
C GLN A 132 4.21 -18.41 19.90
N ASN A 133 3.52 -17.32 20.25
CA ASN A 133 2.20 -17.02 19.72
C ASN A 133 2.33 -16.23 18.41
N VAL A 134 1.50 -16.60 17.43
CA VAL A 134 1.33 -15.84 16.19
C VAL A 134 -0.13 -15.40 16.11
N ILE A 135 -0.35 -14.09 16.11
CA ILE A 135 -1.67 -13.49 15.97
C ILE A 135 -1.79 -12.96 14.53
N GLU A 136 -2.78 -13.45 13.79
CA GLU A 136 -3.08 -13.01 12.43
C GLU A 136 -4.22 -11.98 12.45
N SER A 137 -4.07 -10.90 11.69
CA SER A 137 -5.14 -9.91 11.49
C SER A 137 -6.28 -10.50 10.65
N VAL A 138 -7.47 -9.88 10.73
CA VAL A 138 -8.49 -10.13 9.71
C VAL A 138 -7.90 -9.78 8.33
N PRO A 139 -7.97 -10.67 7.34
CA PRO A 139 -7.40 -10.40 6.03
C PRO A 139 -8.16 -9.26 5.35
N VAL A 140 -7.42 -8.39 4.67
CA VAL A 140 -7.96 -7.34 3.82
C VAL A 140 -7.82 -7.78 2.37
N ILE A 141 -8.93 -7.85 1.64
CA ILE A 141 -8.96 -8.27 0.24
C ILE A 141 -9.17 -7.04 -0.64
N GLY A 142 -8.22 -6.73 -1.51
CA GLY A 142 -8.36 -5.67 -2.51
C GLY A 142 -8.63 -6.25 -3.89
N ILE A 143 -9.56 -5.67 -4.65
CA ILE A 143 -9.81 -6.02 -6.04
C ILE A 143 -9.51 -4.81 -6.92
N TRP A 144 -8.61 -5.03 -7.88
CA TRP A 144 -8.11 -4.00 -8.78
C TRP A 144 -8.27 -4.45 -10.22
N HIS A 145 -8.57 -3.50 -11.11
CA HIS A 145 -8.64 -3.76 -12.54
C HIS A 145 -7.67 -2.86 -13.29
N ILE A 146 -7.05 -3.40 -14.33
CA ILE A 146 -6.38 -2.60 -15.36
C ILE A 146 -7.22 -2.70 -16.63
N VAL A 147 -7.81 -1.57 -17.02
CA VAL A 147 -8.66 -1.45 -18.22
C VAL A 147 -8.19 -0.25 -19.01
N ASN A 148 -8.01 -0.40 -20.32
CA ASN A 148 -7.59 0.70 -21.20
C ASN A 148 -6.38 1.49 -20.65
N ASN A 149 -5.30 0.78 -20.31
CA ASN A 149 -4.06 1.34 -19.74
C ASN A 149 -4.23 2.09 -18.40
N THR A 150 -5.34 1.89 -17.68
CA THR A 150 -5.64 2.59 -16.44
C THR A 150 -5.89 1.60 -15.31
N LEU A 151 -5.22 1.79 -14.18
CA LEU A 151 -5.42 1.02 -12.95
C LEU A 151 -6.53 1.64 -12.11
N TYR A 152 -7.45 0.79 -11.67
CA TYR A 152 -8.59 1.15 -10.82
C TYR A 152 -8.58 0.30 -9.55
N GLU A 153 -8.85 0.93 -8.41
CA GLU A 153 -9.28 0.23 -7.21
C GLU A 153 -10.79 0.07 -7.26
N ILE A 154 -11.30 -1.16 -7.27
CA ILE A 154 -12.74 -1.39 -7.44
C ILE A 154 -13.40 -1.45 -6.06
N TYR A 155 -12.94 -2.36 -5.21
CA TYR A 155 -13.39 -2.43 -3.83
C TYR A 155 -12.38 -3.16 -2.93
N THR A 156 -12.53 -2.91 -1.64
CA THR A 156 -11.78 -3.56 -0.57
C THR A 156 -12.76 -4.25 0.39
N ILE A 157 -12.47 -5.50 0.79
CA ILE A 157 -13.25 -6.27 1.76
C ILE A 157 -12.41 -6.46 3.02
N ALA A 158 -13.01 -6.18 4.18
CA ALA A 158 -12.43 -6.47 5.48
C ALA A 158 -13.51 -7.02 6.41
N GLY A 159 -13.41 -8.31 6.77
CA GLY A 159 -14.44 -8.98 7.57
C GLY A 159 -15.80 -9.02 6.86
N GLU A 160 -16.80 -8.37 7.45
CA GLU A 160 -18.16 -8.29 6.91
C GLU A 160 -18.43 -7.01 6.09
N ASP A 161 -17.42 -6.13 5.99
CA ASP A 161 -17.53 -4.83 5.34
C ASP A 161 -16.87 -4.85 3.96
N MET A 162 -17.54 -4.25 2.98
CA MET A 162 -17.01 -3.98 1.64
C MET A 162 -17.05 -2.48 1.37
N TYR A 163 -15.93 -1.90 0.93
CA TYR A 163 -15.79 -0.51 0.53
C TYR A 163 -15.63 -0.43 -0.98
N ILE A 164 -16.59 0.23 -1.65
CA ILE A 164 -16.57 0.45 -3.10
C ILE A 164 -15.86 1.77 -3.36
N HIS A 165 -14.76 1.70 -4.11
CA HIS A 165 -13.85 2.81 -4.36
C HIS A 165 -14.05 3.39 -5.76
N ASN A 166 -13.93 2.54 -6.78
CA ASN A 166 -14.04 2.85 -8.20
C ASN A 166 -13.29 4.14 -8.62
N TYR A 167 -12.08 4.35 -8.11
CA TYR A 167 -11.23 5.48 -8.47
C TYR A 167 -9.98 5.02 -9.22
N THR A 168 -9.44 5.94 -10.02
CA THR A 168 -8.21 5.71 -10.78
C THR A 168 -6.99 5.87 -9.88
N VAL A 169 -6.07 4.90 -9.93
CA VAL A 169 -4.81 4.96 -9.20
C VAL A 169 -3.78 5.73 -10.03
N ARG A 170 -3.42 6.94 -9.58
CA ARG A 170 -2.44 7.80 -10.26
C ARG A 170 -1.01 7.55 -9.77
N PRO A 171 0.02 7.73 -10.61
CA PRO A 171 1.41 7.70 -10.14
C PRO A 171 1.70 8.72 -9.03
N GLY A 172 2.26 8.25 -7.92
CA GLY A 172 2.63 9.11 -6.78
C GLY A 172 1.49 9.46 -5.80
N SER A 173 0.35 8.74 -5.86
CA SER A 173 -0.84 9.03 -5.04
C SER A 173 -0.79 8.57 -3.56
N SER A 174 0.19 7.78 -3.10
CA SER A 174 0.11 7.09 -1.78
C SER A 174 0.78 7.79 -0.60
N GLY A 175 0.16 7.66 0.58
CA GLY A 175 0.41 8.43 1.80
C GLY A 175 1.54 7.95 2.72
N VAL A 176 1.64 6.66 3.06
CA VAL A 176 2.58 6.18 4.11
C VAL A 176 3.18 4.78 3.84
N PHE A 177 2.53 3.87 3.12
CA PHE A 177 3.10 2.58 2.70
C PHE A 177 2.36 2.09 1.44
N HIS A 178 2.92 1.42 0.44
CA HIS A 178 4.30 1.06 0.11
C HIS A 178 4.21 0.55 -1.33
N SER A 179 4.74 1.28 -2.32
CA SER A 179 4.52 1.05 -3.76
C SER A 179 3.04 1.09 -4.16
N ILE A 180 2.76 1.77 -5.28
CA ILE A 180 1.55 1.43 -6.01
C ILE A 180 1.60 -0.09 -6.25
N LEU A 181 0.60 -0.83 -5.78
CA LEU A 181 0.33 -2.24 -6.06
C LEU A 181 1.55 -2.95 -6.68
N PRO A 182 2.46 -3.60 -5.90
CA PRO A 182 3.79 -4.03 -6.38
C PRO A 182 3.79 -4.80 -7.71
N VAL A 183 2.72 -5.55 -7.98
CA VAL A 183 2.52 -6.32 -9.21
C VAL A 183 2.05 -5.49 -10.43
N ALA A 184 1.73 -4.22 -10.20
CA ALA A 184 1.17 -3.25 -11.13
C ALA A 184 1.44 -1.80 -10.67
N PRO A 185 2.70 -1.37 -10.53
CA PRO A 185 3.02 -0.02 -10.11
C PRO A 185 2.58 0.97 -11.20
N SER A 186 1.74 1.96 -10.87
CA SER A 186 1.15 2.86 -11.87
C SER A 186 2.15 3.75 -12.60
N ILE A 187 3.38 3.89 -12.07
CA ILE A 187 4.48 4.58 -12.76
C ILE A 187 5.09 3.73 -13.89
N TRP A 188 4.85 2.42 -13.93
CA TRP A 188 5.45 1.49 -14.90
C TRP A 188 5.36 1.92 -16.36
N PRO A 189 4.24 2.46 -16.87
CA PRO A 189 4.15 2.93 -18.26
C PRO A 189 5.17 4.01 -18.64
N TYR A 190 5.76 4.70 -17.66
CA TYR A 190 6.64 5.85 -17.85
C TYR A 190 8.12 5.54 -17.57
N VAL A 191 8.43 4.41 -16.93
CA VAL A 191 9.80 4.10 -16.47
C VAL A 191 10.70 3.75 -17.65
N LYS A 192 11.79 4.48 -17.87
CA LYS A 192 12.82 4.16 -18.86
C LYS A 192 14.17 4.67 -18.36
N GLU A 193 15.25 4.04 -18.78
CA GLU A 193 16.61 4.35 -18.32
C GLU A 193 16.92 5.85 -18.41
N GLY A 194 17.36 6.44 -17.30
CA GLY A 194 17.75 7.85 -17.22
C GLY A 194 16.61 8.87 -17.23
N GLU A 195 15.35 8.46 -17.27
CA GLU A 195 14.21 9.37 -17.27
C GLU A 195 14.02 10.08 -15.92
N VAL A 196 13.50 11.30 -15.98
CA VAL A 196 13.04 12.05 -14.81
C VAL A 196 11.58 12.44 -15.02
N ILE A 197 10.72 11.95 -14.14
CA ILE A 197 9.27 12.13 -14.23
C ILE A 197 8.80 12.90 -13.00
N ARG A 198 7.98 13.91 -13.18
CA ARG A 198 7.39 14.72 -12.13
C ARG A 198 5.88 14.60 -12.18
N THR A 199 5.29 14.43 -11.01
CA THR A 199 3.85 14.42 -10.85
C THR A 199 3.42 15.42 -9.82
N LYS A 200 2.22 15.97 -10.03
CA LYS A 200 1.52 16.80 -9.05
C LYS A 200 0.12 16.25 -8.91
N TYR A 201 -0.26 15.99 -7.68
CA TYR A 201 -1.57 15.47 -7.33
C TYR A 201 -2.18 16.35 -6.24
N VAL A 202 -3.29 16.99 -6.57
CA VAL A 202 -4.06 17.80 -5.63
C VAL A 202 -5.33 17.03 -5.31
N ILE A 203 -5.54 16.81 -4.01
CA ILE A 203 -6.67 16.06 -3.50
C ILE A 203 -7.48 16.98 -2.59
N ASN A 204 -8.75 17.21 -2.90
CA ASN A 204 -9.70 17.77 -1.95
C ASN A 204 -10.55 16.63 -1.41
N PHE A 205 -10.42 16.38 -0.12
CA PHE A 205 -11.13 15.33 0.58
C PHE A 205 -12.08 15.94 1.60
N THR A 206 -13.35 15.54 1.55
CA THR A 206 -14.37 15.93 2.52
C THR A 206 -14.97 14.67 3.13
N ASP A 207 -14.95 14.55 4.46
CA ASP A 207 -15.67 13.52 5.23
C ASP A 207 -16.69 14.23 6.13
N LEU A 208 -17.96 14.22 5.71
CA LEU A 208 -19.03 14.96 6.39
C LEU A 208 -19.34 14.39 7.78
N ARG A 209 -19.07 13.09 8.03
CA ARG A 209 -19.33 12.48 9.35
C ARG A 209 -18.31 12.91 10.38
N ARG A 210 -17.08 13.16 9.95
CA ARG A 210 -15.99 13.65 10.83
C ARG A 210 -15.85 15.16 10.83
N GLY A 211 -16.62 15.88 10.01
CA GLY A 211 -16.46 17.32 9.81
C GLY A 211 -15.09 17.68 9.21
N VAL A 212 -14.46 16.74 8.50
CA VAL A 212 -13.09 16.90 7.98
C VAL A 212 -13.16 17.42 6.55
N ASN A 213 -12.45 18.51 6.28
CA ASN A 213 -12.21 18.99 4.92
C ASN A 213 -10.72 19.27 4.76
N LEU A 214 -10.06 18.46 3.96
CA LEU A 214 -8.61 18.47 3.75
C LEU A 214 -8.30 18.77 2.29
N LYS A 215 -7.40 19.72 2.07
CA LYS A 215 -6.74 19.91 0.78
C LYS A 215 -5.30 19.45 0.91
N SER A 216 -4.94 18.44 0.14
CA SER A 216 -3.59 17.90 0.07
C SER A 216 -2.99 18.20 -1.30
N THR A 217 -1.72 18.57 -1.32
CA THR A 217 -0.92 18.69 -2.54
C THR A 217 0.29 17.79 -2.37
N ILE A 218 0.44 16.85 -3.30
CA ILE A 218 1.53 15.90 -3.36
C ILE A 218 2.32 16.21 -4.62
N ILE A 219 3.61 16.46 -4.47
CA ILE A 219 4.55 16.67 -5.57
C ILE A 219 5.58 15.56 -5.48
N THR A 220 5.71 14.83 -6.57
CA THR A 220 6.60 13.68 -6.64
C THR A 220 7.57 13.83 -7.79
N THR A 221 8.82 13.47 -7.59
CA THR A 221 9.83 13.34 -8.66
C THR A 221 10.38 11.93 -8.63
N PHE A 222 10.26 11.23 -9.75
CA PHE A 222 10.85 9.94 -10.02
C PHE A 222 12.12 10.16 -10.85
N LYS A 223 13.19 9.45 -10.49
CA LYS A 223 14.43 9.36 -11.26
C LYS A 223 14.70 7.90 -11.51
N VAL A 224 14.82 7.54 -12.78
CA VAL A 224 15.18 6.19 -13.19
C VAL A 224 16.67 6.14 -13.45
N ASP A 225 17.37 5.18 -12.87
CA ASP A 225 18.80 5.00 -13.13
C ASP A 225 19.05 4.70 -14.62
N LYS A 226 20.25 5.06 -15.09
CA LYS A 226 20.66 4.83 -16.50
C LYS A 226 21.00 3.37 -16.78
N ASP A 227 21.39 2.64 -15.75
CA ASP A 227 21.83 1.26 -15.84
C ASP A 227 20.81 0.33 -15.17
N LEU A 228 20.62 -0.84 -15.75
CA LEU A 228 19.83 -1.90 -15.16
C LEU A 228 20.68 -2.70 -14.16
N VAL A 229 20.06 -3.14 -13.07
CA VAL A 229 20.71 -3.97 -12.05
C VAL A 229 20.20 -5.40 -12.08
N ASP A 230 21.03 -6.35 -11.65
CA ASP A 230 20.58 -7.71 -11.38
C ASP A 230 19.58 -7.73 -10.23
N CYS A 231 18.52 -8.52 -10.36
CA CYS A 231 17.51 -8.65 -9.33
C CYS A 231 16.81 -10.01 -9.37
N GLN A 232 16.19 -10.40 -8.25
CA GLN A 232 15.44 -11.66 -8.11
C GLN A 232 14.00 -11.55 -8.68
N GLY A 233 13.88 -10.86 -9.81
CA GLY A 233 12.61 -10.73 -10.54
C GLY A 233 12.46 -11.77 -11.64
N PRO A 234 11.26 -11.91 -12.22
CA PRO A 234 10.99 -12.86 -13.28
C PRO A 234 11.82 -12.69 -14.56
N SER A 235 12.39 -11.51 -14.78
CA SER A 235 13.26 -11.23 -15.93
C SER A 235 14.75 -11.20 -15.54
N GLY A 236 15.07 -11.19 -14.25
CA GLY A 236 16.44 -11.15 -13.72
C GLY A 236 17.11 -9.77 -13.75
N LYS A 237 16.45 -8.75 -14.32
CA LYS A 237 16.95 -7.38 -14.45
C LYS A 237 15.90 -6.37 -14.01
N CYS A 238 16.32 -5.33 -13.30
CA CYS A 238 15.44 -4.31 -12.75
C CYS A 238 15.90 -2.89 -13.11
N TYR A 239 14.93 -2.01 -13.33
CA TYR A 239 15.11 -0.57 -13.17
C TYR A 239 15.22 -0.23 -11.69
N VAL A 240 16.12 0.68 -11.34
CA VAL A 240 16.12 1.35 -10.05
C VAL A 240 15.41 2.69 -10.22
N VAL A 241 14.32 2.88 -9.48
CA VAL A 241 13.51 4.11 -9.53
C VAL A 241 13.50 4.76 -8.16
N GLU A 242 14.17 5.89 -8.05
CA GLU A 242 14.11 6.74 -6.86
C GLU A 242 12.95 7.71 -6.98
N MET A 243 12.08 7.74 -5.98
CA MET A 243 10.95 8.65 -5.87
C MET A 243 11.12 9.55 -4.66
N ILE A 244 11.19 10.86 -4.87
CA ILE A 244 11.10 11.87 -3.81
C ILE A 244 9.69 12.41 -3.80
N ARG A 245 8.98 12.21 -2.68
CA ARG A 245 7.61 12.68 -2.46
C ARG A 245 7.60 13.78 -1.42
N ASN A 246 6.97 14.89 -1.76
CA ASN A 246 6.67 15.99 -0.84
C ASN A 246 5.15 16.14 -0.75
N SER A 247 4.60 16.06 0.44
CA SER A 247 3.17 16.26 0.67
C SER A 247 2.95 17.45 1.60
N LYS A 248 1.98 18.28 1.27
CA LYS A 248 1.46 19.33 2.14
C LYS A 248 -0.04 19.18 2.23
N SER A 249 -0.57 19.08 3.45
CA SER A 249 -2.00 18.96 3.69
C SER A 249 -2.45 20.06 4.63
N LYS A 250 -3.61 20.66 4.35
CA LYS A 250 -4.22 21.70 5.18
C LYS A 250 -5.71 21.51 5.30
N THR A 251 -6.30 21.95 6.40
CA THR A 251 -7.76 22.03 6.52
C THR A 251 -8.28 23.30 5.81
N ARG A 252 -9.50 23.22 5.25
CA ARG A 252 -10.08 24.34 4.45
C ARG A 252 -10.33 25.62 5.26
N GLY A 253 -10.36 25.52 6.61
CA GLY A 253 -10.44 26.66 7.53
C GLY A 253 -9.10 27.35 7.85
N GLY A 254 -8.01 26.99 7.15
CA GLY A 254 -6.68 27.59 7.38
C GLY A 254 -5.96 27.04 8.61
N GLY A 255 -6.44 25.93 9.19
CA GLY A 255 -5.81 25.27 10.32
C GLY A 255 -4.54 24.49 9.93
N GLU A 256 -4.10 23.65 10.87
CA GLU A 256 -2.82 22.92 10.89
C GLU A 256 -2.38 22.39 9.52
N ILE A 257 -1.11 22.67 9.20
CA ILE A 257 -0.43 22.22 7.99
C ILE A 257 0.43 21.03 8.39
N SER A 258 0.15 19.85 7.83
CA SER A 258 1.07 18.73 7.91
C SER A 258 1.94 18.69 6.66
N GLU A 259 3.25 18.56 6.85
CA GLU A 259 4.22 18.38 5.78
C GLU A 259 4.88 17.02 5.94
N GLY A 260 5.07 16.33 4.81
CA GLY A 260 5.75 15.05 4.75
C GLY A 260 6.75 15.05 3.62
N ARG A 261 7.93 14.48 3.86
CA ARG A 261 8.97 14.33 2.85
C ARG A 261 9.57 12.93 2.94
N TYR A 262 9.41 12.17 1.87
CA TYR A 262 9.80 10.76 1.83
C TYR A 262 10.62 10.46 0.59
N ARG A 263 11.61 9.57 0.74
CA ARG A 263 12.33 8.94 -0.38
C ARG A 263 11.89 7.49 -0.47
N HIS A 264 11.51 7.06 -1.66
CA HIS A 264 11.23 5.67 -1.94
C HIS A 264 12.18 5.17 -3.02
N VAL A 265 12.68 3.96 -2.88
CA VAL A 265 13.55 3.31 -3.87
C VAL A 265 12.88 2.03 -4.31
N TYR A 266 12.52 1.94 -5.58
CA TYR A 266 11.87 0.79 -6.18
C TYR A 266 12.84 0.05 -7.09
N TYR A 267 12.86 -1.27 -6.98
CA TYR A 267 13.49 -2.16 -7.95
C TYR A 267 12.36 -2.75 -8.79
N ILE A 268 12.20 -2.29 -10.03
CA ILE A 268 11.11 -2.71 -10.91
C ILE A 268 11.67 -3.65 -11.98
N ASP A 269 11.33 -4.93 -11.92
CA ASP A 269 11.70 -5.93 -12.93
C ASP A 269 11.14 -5.53 -14.30
N LEU A 270 11.82 -5.95 -15.37
CA LEU A 270 11.40 -5.63 -16.74
C LEU A 270 9.99 -6.16 -17.10
N SER A 271 9.43 -7.09 -16.32
CA SER A 271 8.03 -7.54 -16.41
C SER A 271 7.01 -6.57 -15.80
N GLY A 272 7.46 -5.48 -15.18
CA GLY A 272 6.63 -4.46 -14.56
C GLY A 272 6.27 -4.72 -13.11
N ILE A 273 6.87 -5.73 -12.45
CA ILE A 273 6.66 -5.97 -11.02
C ILE A 273 7.77 -5.32 -10.19
N VAL A 274 7.44 -4.80 -9.03
CA VAL A 274 8.40 -4.33 -8.05
C VAL A 274 8.95 -5.54 -7.30
N VAL A 275 10.26 -5.78 -7.28
CA VAL A 275 10.86 -6.89 -6.51
C VAL A 275 11.23 -6.47 -5.10
N LYS A 276 11.51 -5.19 -4.89
CA LYS A 276 11.85 -4.59 -3.61
C LYS A 276 11.46 -3.11 -3.62
N ALA A 277 10.88 -2.64 -2.54
CA ALA A 277 10.69 -1.21 -2.31
C ALA A 277 11.09 -0.82 -0.89
N GLU A 278 11.86 0.26 -0.79
CA GLU A 278 12.27 0.86 0.48
C GLU A 278 11.66 2.25 0.61
N THR A 279 11.29 2.64 1.82
CA THR A 279 10.80 3.98 2.16
C THR A 279 11.62 4.56 3.30
N TYR A 280 12.07 5.79 3.12
CA TYR A 280 12.87 6.54 4.09
C TYR A 280 12.15 7.85 4.46
N ASP A 281 12.16 8.19 5.75
CA ASP A 281 11.65 9.46 6.25
C ASP A 281 12.72 10.53 6.10
N LEU A 282 12.54 11.49 5.20
CA LEU A 282 13.50 12.58 4.99
C LEU A 282 13.27 13.77 5.92
N THR A 283 12.28 13.69 6.81
CA THR A 283 12.02 14.74 7.81
C THR A 283 12.84 14.53 9.10
N GLN A 284 13.38 13.32 9.30
CA GLN A 284 14.16 12.96 10.47
C GLN A 284 15.68 12.95 10.17
N PRO A 285 16.53 13.36 11.12
CA PRO A 285 17.99 13.26 10.97
C PRO A 285 18.44 11.83 10.65
N GLY A 286 19.38 11.70 9.71
CA GLY A 286 19.88 10.39 9.27
C GLY A 286 18.99 9.64 8.29
N ASN A 287 17.81 10.19 7.94
CA ASN A 287 16.87 9.63 6.97
C ASN A 287 16.55 8.14 7.25
N PRO A 288 15.96 7.80 8.42
CA PRO A 288 15.76 6.42 8.81
C PRO A 288 14.90 5.66 7.80
N LEU A 289 15.23 4.39 7.57
CA LEU A 289 14.38 3.46 6.85
C LEU A 289 13.09 3.27 7.65
N MET A 290 11.98 3.74 7.11
CA MET A 290 10.66 3.49 7.70
C MET A 290 10.24 2.05 7.44
N SER A 291 10.56 1.53 6.25
CA SER A 291 10.18 0.19 5.86
C SER A 291 10.68 -0.28 4.52
N GLU A 292 10.59 -1.59 4.38
CA GLU A 292 10.98 -2.36 3.22
C GLU A 292 9.93 -3.42 2.93
N ILE A 293 9.58 -3.61 1.66
CA ILE A 293 8.78 -4.73 1.17
C ILE A 293 9.58 -5.47 0.09
N LYS A 294 9.54 -6.80 0.11
CA LYS A 294 10.28 -7.68 -0.81
C LYS A 294 9.35 -8.71 -1.42
N LEU A 295 9.57 -9.02 -2.69
CA LEU A 295 9.01 -10.19 -3.35
C LEU A 295 9.72 -11.43 -2.79
N VAL A 296 8.97 -12.34 -2.17
CA VAL A 296 9.51 -13.56 -1.55
C VAL A 296 9.17 -14.83 -2.33
N GLU A 297 8.10 -14.79 -3.13
CA GLU A 297 7.66 -15.93 -3.95
C GLU A 297 6.92 -15.41 -5.20
N TRP A 298 7.13 -16.05 -6.34
CA TRP A 298 6.32 -15.83 -7.54
C TRP A 298 6.22 -17.10 -8.39
N ARG A 299 5.09 -17.26 -9.09
CA ARG A 299 4.82 -18.36 -10.03
C ARG A 299 3.90 -17.93 -11.16
#